data_AF-A0AA47N8A5-F1
#
_entry.id   AF-A0AA47N8A5-F1
#
_cell.length_a   1.000
_cell.length_b   1.000
_cell.length_c   1.000
_cell.angle_alpha   90.00
_cell.angle_beta   90.00
_cell.angle_gamma   90.00
#
_symmetry.space_group_name_H-M   'P 1'
#
loop_
_entity.id
_entity.type
_entity.pdbx_description
1 polymer ?
#
loop_
_entity_poly.entity_id
_entity_poly.type
_entity_poly.pdbx_seq_one_letter_code
_entity_poly.pdbx_strand_id
1 'polypeptide(L)' 'MNGTTRGSDLYDRVSGCLERLNLSWTKLLNLTNDGSPNLAGKNAGLLRRLQDRVREDDPNSDLIFLHCVIHQE' A
#
# COMPACT_ATOMS: atom_id res chain seq x y z
N MET A 1 -21.13 4.44 6.60
CA MET A 1 -21.12 3.63 5.37
C MET A 1 -20.68 2.23 5.76
N ASN A 2 -21.61 1.31 5.97
CA ASN A 2 -21.28 -0.12 6.07
C ASN A 2 -21.10 -0.64 4.65
N GLY A 3 -19.95 -1.23 4.33
CA GLY A 3 -19.67 -1.82 3.01
C GLY A 3 -18.63 -1.11 2.13
N THR A 4 -17.93 -0.08 2.60
CA THR A 4 -16.83 0.55 1.85
C THR A 4 -15.48 0.16 2.43
N THR A 5 -14.63 -0.50 1.63
CA THR A 5 -13.24 -0.80 2.00
C THR A 5 -12.36 0.44 1.88
N ARG A 6 -11.75 0.86 2.99
CA ARG A 6 -10.86 2.02 3.08
C ARG A 6 -9.40 1.62 2.89
N GLY A 7 -8.55 2.61 2.62
CA GLY A 7 -7.10 2.41 2.58
C GLY A 7 -6.51 1.91 3.91
N SER A 8 -7.11 2.27 5.06
CA SER A 8 -6.74 1.73 6.38
C SER A 8 -7.03 0.23 6.47
N ASP A 9 -8.23 -0.19 6.03
CA ASP A 9 -8.65 -1.58 6.11
C ASP A 9 -7.70 -2.45 5.27
N LEU A 10 -7.31 -1.97 4.09
CA LEU A 10 -6.32 -2.64 3.23
C LEU A 10 -4.93 -2.66 3.87
N TYR A 11 -4.50 -1.56 4.49
CA TYR A 11 -3.20 -1.47 5.16
C TYR A 11 -3.08 -2.48 6.29
N ASP A 12 -4.12 -2.64 7.10
CA ASP A 12 -4.13 -3.59 8.21
C ASP A 12 -3.98 -5.03 7.69
N ARG A 13 -4.65 -5.36 6.58
CA ARG A 13 -4.55 -6.70 5.96
C ARG A 13 -3.18 -6.95 5.34
N VAL A 14 -2.60 -5.97 4.66
CA VAL A 14 -1.24 -6.09 4.09
C VAL A 14 -0.21 -6.22 5.21
N SER A 15 -0.26 -5.34 6.21
CA SER A 15 0.66 -5.35 7.35
C SER A 15 0.62 -6.68 8.11
N GLY A 16 -0.58 -7.16 8.44
CA GLY A 16 -0.74 -8.47 9.09
C GLY A 16 -0.26 -9.63 8.21
N CYS A 17 -0.29 -9.50 6.88
CA CYS A 17 0.27 -10.50 5.97
C CYS A 17 1.80 -10.52 6.02
N LEU A 18 2.46 -9.34 5.97
CA LEU A 18 3.92 -9.27 6.09
C LEU A 18 4.40 -9.80 7.44
N GLU A 19 3.72 -9.44 8.53
CA GLU A 19 4.04 -9.93 9.87
C GLU A 19 3.93 -11.45 9.96
N ARG A 20 2.79 -12.02 9.51
CA ARG A 20 2.58 -13.48 9.51
C ARG A 20 3.62 -14.23 8.67
N LEU A 21 4.11 -13.61 7.59
CA LEU A 21 5.13 -14.18 6.72
C LEU A 21 6.56 -13.84 7.17
N ASN A 22 6.73 -13.09 8.25
CA ASN A 22 8.01 -12.57 8.74
C ASN A 22 8.81 -11.85 7.64
N LEU A 23 8.12 -11.06 6.81
CA LEU A 23 8.73 -10.26 5.75
C LEU A 23 9.11 -8.88 6.26
N SER A 24 10.30 -8.44 5.91
CA SER A 24 10.79 -7.11 6.27
C SER A 24 10.23 -6.04 5.35
N TRP A 25 9.82 -4.92 5.95
CA TRP A 25 9.37 -3.72 5.22
C TRP A 25 10.45 -3.11 4.34
N THR A 26 11.73 -3.22 4.73
CA THR A 26 12.86 -2.71 3.93
C THR A 26 13.06 -3.46 2.60
N LYS A 27 12.40 -4.61 2.42
CA LYS A 27 12.42 -5.39 1.18
C LYS A 27 11.21 -5.11 0.29
N LEU A 28 10.24 -4.30 0.74
CA LEU A 28 9.12 -3.85 -0.08
C LEU A 28 9.61 -2.70 -0.96
N LEU A 29 9.77 -2.95 -2.26
CA LEU A 29 10.32 -1.96 -3.20
C LEU A 29 9.31 -1.45 -4.23
N ASN A 30 8.32 -2.27 -4.58
CA ASN A 30 7.33 -1.93 -5.59
C ASN A 30 5.95 -2.47 -5.23
N LEU A 31 4.91 -1.82 -5.76
CA LEU A 31 3.53 -2.25 -5.62
C LEU A 31 2.76 -1.99 -6.92
N THR A 32 2.08 -3.02 -7.43
CA THR A 32 1.17 -2.89 -8.57
C THR A 32 -0.27 -2.81 -8.07
N ASN A 33 -1.06 -1.85 -8.57
CA ASN A 33 -2.43 -1.59 -8.12
C ASN A 33 -3.35 -1.17 -9.29
N ASP A 34 -4.67 -1.23 -9.10
CA ASP A 34 -5.68 -0.89 -10.13
C ASP A 34 -6.06 0.60 -10.16
N GLY A 35 -5.47 1.44 -9.31
CA GLY A 35 -5.74 2.88 -9.28
C GLY A 35 -7.01 3.28 -8.51
N SER A 36 -7.73 2.33 -7.92
CA SER A 36 -8.94 2.62 -7.16
C SER A 36 -8.70 3.64 -6.03
N PRO A 37 -9.69 4.49 -5.67
CA PRO A 37 -9.47 5.60 -4.73
C PRO A 37 -8.99 5.19 -3.34
N ASN A 38 -9.38 4.00 -2.85
CA ASN A 38 -8.91 3.46 -1.58
C ASN A 38 -7.47 2.94 -1.63
N LEU A 39 -6.93 2.67 -2.82
CA LEU A 39 -5.51 2.38 -3.06
C LEU A 39 -4.72 3.68 -3.31
N ALA A 40 -5.05 4.40 -4.38
CA ALA A 40 -4.25 5.50 -4.91
C ALA A 40 -4.53 6.88 -4.28
N GLY A 41 -5.48 6.98 -3.33
CA GLY A 41 -5.81 8.23 -2.67
C GLY A 41 -4.61 8.90 -1.98
N LYS A 42 -4.27 10.14 -2.41
CA LYS A 42 -3.05 10.87 -2.01
C LYS A 42 -2.82 11.01 -0.50
N ASN A 43 -3.89 11.12 0.27
CA ASN A 43 -3.83 11.42 1.71
C ASN A 43 -4.13 10.21 2.60
N ALA A 44 -4.95 9.27 2.13
CA ALA A 44 -5.50 8.21 2.98
C ALA A 44 -5.61 6.83 2.29
N GLY A 45 -5.17 6.72 1.04
CA GLY A 45 -5.12 5.47 0.31
C GLY A 45 -4.00 4.55 0.80
N LEU A 46 -4.07 3.27 0.43
CA LEU A 46 -3.07 2.26 0.79
C LEU A 46 -1.65 2.68 0.37
N LEU A 47 -1.47 3.20 -0.85
CA LEU A 47 -0.14 3.53 -1.39
C LEU A 47 0.60 4.52 -0.48
N ARG A 48 -0.11 5.55 -0.02
CA ARG A 48 0.45 6.56 0.89
C ARG A 48 0.86 5.94 2.22
N ARG A 49 0.02 5.07 2.79
CA ARG A 49 0.28 4.43 4.09
C ARG A 49 1.48 3.50 4.04
N LEU A 50 1.63 2.74 2.95
CA LEU A 50 2.80 1.90 2.75
C LEU A 50 4.07 2.73 2.60
N GLN A 51 4.00 3.84 1.85
CA GLN A 51 5.13 4.76 1.71
C GLN A 51 5.56 5.37 3.05
N ASP A 52 4.60 5.81 3.86
CA ASP A 52 4.86 6.36 5.19
C ASP A 52 5.49 5.27 6.10
N ARG A 53 4.94 4.05 6.08
CA ARG A 53 5.46 2.93 6.89
C ARG A 53 6.89 2.53 6.51
N VAL A 54 7.24 2.41 5.24
CA VAL A 54 8.62 2.06 4.87
C VAL A 54 9.61 3.18 5.24
N ARG A 55 9.15 4.44 5.24
CA ARG A 55 9.96 5.59 5.67
C ARG A 55 10.18 5.67 7.18
N GLU A 56 9.35 5.01 7.98
CA GLU A 56 9.61 4.83 9.42
C GLU A 56 10.85 3.95 9.66
N ASP A 57 11.12 2.97 8.78
CA ASP A 57 12.30 2.09 8.87
C ASP A 57 13.52 2.69 8.13
N ASP A 58 13.32 3.30 6.97
CA ASP A 58 14.34 4.01 6.19
C ASP A 58 13.76 5.29 5.56
N PRO A 59 14.08 6.49 6.09
CA PRO A 59 13.56 7.76 5.58
C PRO A 59 13.83 8.03 4.10
N ASN A 60 14.84 7.38 3.51
CA ASN A 60 15.18 7.53 2.09
C ASN A 60 14.47 6.53 1.18
N SER A 61 13.71 5.58 1.75
CA SER A 61 12.99 4.58 0.99
C SER A 61 11.85 5.21 0.19
N ASP A 62 11.78 4.86 -1.10
CA ASP A 62 10.73 5.31 -2.02
C ASP A 62 10.16 4.10 -2.78
N LEU A 63 8.84 3.92 -2.69
CA LEU A 63 8.13 2.82 -3.32
C LEU A 63 7.80 3.16 -4.76
N ILE A 64 8.10 2.24 -5.66
CA ILE A 64 7.66 2.35 -7.06
C ILE A 64 6.23 1.85 -7.17
N PHE A 65 5.30 2.74 -7.48
CA PHE A 65 3.92 2.40 -7.75
C PHE A 65 3.68 2.17 -9.24
N LEU A 66 3.18 0.98 -9.55
CA LEU A 66 2.83 0.57 -10.91
C LEU A 66 1.30 0.47 -11.00
N HIS A 67 0.74 0.96 -12.09
CA HIS A 67 -0.67 0.79 -12.40
C HIS A 67 -0.87 -0.46 -13.24
N CYS A 68 -1.93 -1.21 -12.97
CA CYS A 68 -2.21 -2.47 -13.63
C CYS A 68 -2.64 -2.25 -15.09
N VAL A 69 -1.86 -2.76 -16.04
CA VAL A 69 -2.15 -2.61 -17.49
C VAL A 69 -3.46 -3.28 -17.93
N ILE A 70 -3.95 -4.27 -17.19
CA ILE A 70 -5.18 -5.00 -17.51
C ILE A 70 -6.41 -4.22 -17.04
N HIS A 71 -6.25 -3.35 -16.03
CA HIS A 71 -7.32 -2.51 -15.53
C HIS A 71 -7.33 -1.21 -16.35
N GLN A 72 -8.22 -1.13 -17.34
CA GLN A 72 -8.53 0.14 -17.98
C GLN A 72 -9.44 0.95 -17.06
N GLU A 73 -9.10 2.22 -16.84
CA GLU A 73 -9.90 3.18 -16.05
C GLU A 73 -11.28 3.45 -16.67
#